data_AF-A0A817SXS5-F1
#
_entry.id   AF-A0A817SXS5-F1
#
_cell.length_a   1.000
_cell.length_b   1.000
_cell.length_c   1.000
_cell.angle_alpha   90.00
_cell.angle_beta   90.00
_cell.angle_gamma   90.00
#
_symmetry.space_group_name_H-M   'P 1'
#
loop_
_entity.id
_entity.type
_entity.pdbx_description
1 polymer ?
#
loop_
_entity_poly.entity_id
_entity_poly.type
_entity_poly.pdbx_seq_one_letter_code
_entity_poly.pdbx_strand_id
1 'polypeptide(L)'
;MTISDYPLRSPSTTNIHSNARWQHNGITVAGGNQQCNRINQLSYPYGLYVDDDQTIYVADTSNHRIVEWKWNATSGQVVAGGNGQGSGDHQLNNPFDVIIDKERDSLIICDNWNRRVVRWPRRNGTSGETIISNIDC
;
A
#
# COMPACT_ATOMS: atom_id res chain seq x y z
N MET A 1 48.55 -14.53 -1.00
CA MET A 1 47.13 -14.48 -0.64
C MET A 1 46.70 -13.04 -0.80
N THR A 2 46.23 -12.69 -1.98
CA THR A 2 45.88 -11.31 -2.37
C THR A 2 44.41 -11.28 -2.69
N ILE A 3 43.69 -10.41 -1.97
CA ILE A 3 42.27 -10.13 -2.14
C ILE A 3 42.08 -9.58 -3.55
N SER A 4 41.19 -10.21 -4.32
CA SER A 4 40.76 -9.73 -5.62
C SER A 4 39.75 -8.60 -5.41
N ASP A 5 40.15 -7.36 -5.73
CA ASP A 5 39.21 -6.24 -5.85
C ASP A 5 38.32 -6.46 -7.08
N TYR A 6 37.07 -6.85 -6.85
CA TYR A 6 36.03 -6.77 -7.88
C TYR A 6 35.63 -5.30 -8.04
N PRO A 7 35.73 -4.68 -9.23
CA PRO A 7 35.23 -3.33 -9.41
C PRO A 7 33.71 -3.35 -9.30
N LEU A 8 33.18 -2.56 -8.37
CA LEU A 8 31.76 -2.23 -8.27
C LEU A 8 31.33 -1.60 -9.59
N ARG A 9 30.68 -2.38 -10.45
CA ARG A 9 30.03 -1.87 -11.64
C ARG A 9 28.80 -1.11 -11.18
N SER A 10 28.91 0.21 -11.10
CA SER A 10 27.78 1.12 -10.96
C SER A 10 26.69 0.72 -11.96
N PRO A 11 25.40 0.61 -11.56
CA PRO A 11 24.36 0.46 -12.55
C PRO A 11 24.49 1.65 -13.50
N SER A 12 24.65 1.36 -14.79
CA SER A 12 24.65 2.35 -15.84
C SER A 12 23.49 3.30 -15.59
N THR A 13 23.77 4.59 -15.45
CA THR A 13 22.75 5.64 -15.50
C THR A 13 22.05 5.47 -16.83
N THR A 14 20.91 4.79 -16.83
CA THR A 14 20.09 4.61 -18.01
C THR A 14 19.74 5.99 -18.51
N ASN A 15 20.13 6.26 -19.76
CA ASN A 15 19.76 7.45 -20.50
C ASN A 15 18.24 7.60 -20.49
N ILE A 16 17.70 8.34 -19.52
CA ILE A 16 16.33 8.82 -19.62
C ILE A 16 16.38 9.84 -20.74
N HIS A 17 15.93 9.45 -21.93
CA HIS A 17 15.94 10.34 -23.08
C HIS A 17 15.17 11.62 -22.71
N SER A 18 15.69 12.77 -23.14
CA SER A 18 15.07 14.09 -22.89
C SER A 18 13.65 14.22 -23.46
N ASN A 19 13.21 13.25 -24.27
CA ASN A 19 11.87 13.11 -24.81
C ASN A 19 11.10 11.90 -24.26
N ALA A 20 11.51 11.32 -23.13
CA ALA A 20 10.73 10.32 -22.41
C ALA A 20 9.36 10.91 -22.09
N ARG A 21 8.37 10.52 -22.88
CA ARG A 21 6.95 10.85 -22.69
C ARG A 21 6.26 9.57 -22.31
N TRP A 22 5.33 9.65 -21.36
CA TRP A 22 4.39 8.58 -21.12
C TRP A 22 3.70 8.23 -22.45
N GLN A 23 3.69 6.95 -22.82
CA GLN A 23 3.10 6.51 -24.09
C GLN A 23 1.58 6.75 -24.13
N HIS A 24 0.97 6.95 -22.96
CA HIS A 24 -0.47 7.16 -22.78
C HIS A 24 -0.74 8.29 -21.78
N ASN A 25 -1.93 8.90 -21.92
CA ASN A 25 -2.45 9.81 -20.91
C ASN A 25 -2.66 9.05 -19.59
N GLY A 26 -2.44 9.73 -18.47
CA GLY A 26 -2.80 9.18 -17.16
C GLY A 26 -4.32 8.93 -17.07
N ILE A 27 -4.69 7.81 -16.46
CA ILE A 27 -6.07 7.43 -16.18
C ILE A 27 -6.26 7.24 -14.69
N THR A 28 -7.49 7.46 -14.20
CA THR A 28 -7.86 7.08 -12.83
C THR A 28 -8.09 5.58 -12.77
N VAL A 29 -7.36 4.88 -11.92
CA VAL A 29 -7.46 3.42 -11.71
C VAL A 29 -8.07 3.03 -10.35
N ALA A 30 -8.19 3.99 -9.43
CA ALA A 30 -8.85 3.85 -8.13
C ALA A 30 -9.39 5.21 -7.65
N GLY A 31 -10.59 5.23 -7.06
CA GLY A 31 -11.24 6.46 -6.58
C GLY A 31 -11.84 7.34 -7.69
N GLY A 32 -11.92 8.66 -7.46
CA GLY A 32 -12.22 9.67 -8.49
C GLY A 32 -13.58 10.38 -8.45
N ASN A 33 -14.49 10.01 -7.55
CA ASN A 33 -15.83 10.63 -7.39
C ASN A 33 -16.05 11.25 -5.99
N GLN A 34 -15.18 12.20 -5.62
CA GLN A 34 -15.21 13.00 -4.38
C GLN A 34 -14.64 12.31 -3.14
N GLN A 35 -14.21 13.14 -2.19
CA GLN A 35 -13.66 12.68 -0.91
C GLN A 35 -14.76 12.21 0.04
N CYS A 36 -15.01 10.89 0.09
CA CYS A 36 -15.90 10.28 1.07
C CYS A 36 -15.51 8.82 1.36
N ASN A 37 -16.29 8.13 2.18
CA ASN A 37 -16.01 6.77 2.64
C ASN A 37 -16.70 5.65 1.83
N ARG A 38 -17.40 5.99 0.73
CA ARG A 38 -17.98 4.98 -0.16
C ARG A 38 -16.88 4.12 -0.77
N ILE A 39 -17.18 2.88 -1.13
CA ILE A 39 -16.15 1.91 -1.55
C ILE A 39 -15.55 2.21 -2.95
N ASN A 40 -16.21 3.04 -3.73
CA ASN A 40 -15.67 3.58 -4.99
C ASN A 40 -14.87 4.88 -4.78
N GLN A 41 -14.75 5.37 -3.54
CA GLN A 41 -14.07 6.62 -3.16
C GLN A 41 -12.91 6.38 -2.19
N LEU A 42 -12.00 7.34 -2.17
CA LEU A 42 -10.83 7.40 -1.29
C LEU A 42 -10.77 8.77 -0.61
N SER A 43 -10.13 8.84 0.55
CA SER A 43 -9.98 10.04 1.38
C SER A 43 -8.55 10.15 1.89
N TYR A 44 -7.81 11.13 1.33
CA TYR A 44 -6.38 11.34 1.57
C TYR A 44 -5.53 10.05 1.45
N PRO A 45 -5.58 9.32 0.32
CA PRO A 45 -4.76 8.13 0.17
C PRO A 45 -3.27 8.51 0.06
N TYR A 46 -2.43 7.97 0.95
CA TYR A 46 -1.01 8.36 1.02
C TYR A 46 -0.05 7.29 0.50
N GLY A 47 -0.38 6.01 0.67
CA GLY A 47 0.43 4.89 0.23
C GLY A 47 -0.34 3.93 -0.66
N LEU A 48 0.38 3.26 -1.56
CA LEU A 48 -0.18 2.21 -2.40
C LEU A 48 0.88 1.18 -2.76
N TYR A 49 0.42 -0.03 -3.04
CA TYR A 49 1.22 -1.12 -3.57
C TYR A 49 0.51 -1.76 -4.76
N VAL A 50 1.24 -2.02 -5.86
CA VAL A 50 0.73 -2.71 -7.04
C VAL A 50 1.33 -4.12 -7.08
N ASP A 51 0.47 -5.13 -7.04
CA ASP A 51 0.90 -6.53 -7.13
C ASP A 51 1.07 -7.01 -8.58
N ASP A 52 1.68 -8.18 -8.76
CA ASP A 52 1.99 -8.73 -10.10
C ASP A 52 0.74 -8.98 -10.93
N ASP A 53 -0.41 -9.23 -10.27
CA ASP A 53 -1.72 -9.39 -10.92
C ASP A 53 -2.43 -8.07 -11.24
N GLN A 54 -1.71 -6.94 -11.11
CA GLN A 54 -2.21 -5.57 -11.27
C GLN A 54 -3.28 -5.18 -10.24
N THR A 55 -3.42 -5.91 -9.14
CA THR A 55 -4.21 -5.45 -8.00
C THR A 55 -3.49 -4.31 -7.29
N ILE A 56 -4.21 -3.23 -7.04
CA ILE A 56 -3.71 -2.07 -6.32
C ILE A 56 -4.27 -2.11 -4.90
N TYR A 57 -3.39 -2.11 -3.91
CA TYR A 57 -3.73 -1.93 -2.50
C TYR A 57 -3.47 -0.47 -2.16
N VAL A 58 -4.48 0.21 -1.60
CA VAL A 58 -4.39 1.64 -1.26
C VAL A 58 -4.62 1.81 0.23
N ALA A 59 -3.72 2.56 0.86
CA ALA A 59 -3.93 3.08 2.20
C ALA A 59 -4.92 4.26 2.11
N ASP A 60 -6.19 3.99 2.40
CA ASP A 60 -7.26 4.98 2.39
C ASP A 60 -7.28 5.70 3.75
N THR A 61 -6.26 6.52 3.97
CA THR A 61 -5.79 7.01 5.28
C THR A 61 -6.91 7.55 6.15
N SER A 62 -7.64 8.56 5.67
CA SER A 62 -8.67 9.22 6.48
C SER A 62 -9.97 8.43 6.58
N ASN A 63 -10.10 7.33 5.84
CA ASN A 63 -11.16 6.34 6.04
C ASN A 63 -10.69 5.15 6.91
N HIS A 64 -9.45 5.17 7.39
CA HIS A 64 -8.88 4.21 8.34
C HIS A 64 -8.99 2.74 7.86
N ARG A 65 -8.65 2.51 6.60
CA ARG A 65 -8.78 1.21 5.95
C ARG A 65 -7.74 1.01 4.85
N ILE A 66 -7.48 -0.24 4.50
CA ILE A 66 -6.82 -0.61 3.25
C ILE A 66 -7.88 -1.12 2.29
N VAL A 67 -7.84 -0.62 1.06
CA VAL A 67 -8.76 -1.01 -0.01
C VAL A 67 -7.99 -1.64 -1.14
N GLU A 68 -8.39 -2.84 -1.59
CA GLU A 68 -7.88 -3.43 -2.82
C GLU A 68 -8.75 -3.03 -4.03
N TRP A 69 -8.10 -2.78 -5.16
CA TRP A 69 -8.72 -2.46 -6.44
C TRP A 69 -8.15 -3.38 -7.50
N LYS A 70 -9.01 -4.22 -8.11
CA LYS A 70 -8.63 -5.03 -9.26
C LYS A 70 -8.52 -4.15 -10.50
N TRP A 71 -7.71 -4.59 -11.47
CA TRP A 71 -7.63 -3.93 -12.77
C TRP A 71 -9.02 -3.73 -13.38
N ASN A 72 -9.31 -2.52 -13.87
CA ASN A 72 -10.61 -2.09 -14.40
C ASN A 72 -11.81 -2.14 -13.42
N ALA A 73 -11.59 -2.31 -12.11
CA ALA A 73 -12.67 -2.23 -11.15
C ALA A 73 -13.21 -0.79 -11.03
N THR A 74 -14.53 -0.67 -10.83
CA THR A 74 -15.20 0.63 -10.59
C THR A 74 -15.38 0.92 -9.10
N SER A 75 -15.06 -0.05 -8.25
CA SER A 75 -15.06 0.03 -6.79
C SER A 75 -13.98 -0.88 -6.21
N GLY A 76 -13.49 -0.53 -5.03
CA GLY A 76 -12.56 -1.37 -4.29
C GLY A 76 -13.26 -2.42 -3.43
N GLN A 77 -12.48 -3.12 -2.62
CA GLN A 77 -12.93 -3.97 -1.52
C GLN A 77 -12.09 -3.67 -0.29
N VAL A 78 -12.71 -3.52 0.88
CA VAL A 78 -11.97 -3.33 2.13
C VAL A 78 -11.32 -4.64 2.53
N VAL A 79 -10.00 -4.64 2.68
CA VAL A 79 -9.22 -5.85 3.02
C VAL A 79 -8.55 -5.77 4.39
N ALA A 80 -8.45 -4.57 4.97
CA ALA A 80 -8.03 -4.36 6.35
C ALA A 80 -8.64 -3.07 6.92
N GLY A 81 -8.91 -3.05 8.23
CA GLY A 81 -9.58 -1.94 8.90
C GLY A 81 -11.03 -1.75 8.45
N GLY A 82 -11.49 -0.50 8.40
CA GLY A 82 -12.87 -0.18 7.99
C GLY A 82 -13.93 -0.36 9.09
N ASN A 83 -13.54 -0.82 10.28
CA ASN A 83 -14.39 -0.97 11.46
C ASN A 83 -14.32 0.25 12.39
N GLY A 84 -14.22 1.44 11.80
CA GLY A 84 -13.95 2.69 12.51
C GLY A 84 -12.48 2.89 12.87
N GLN A 85 -12.17 4.14 13.23
CA GLN A 85 -10.87 4.53 13.75
C GLN A 85 -10.62 3.87 15.11
N GLY A 86 -9.45 3.26 15.30
CA GLY A 86 -9.08 2.73 16.62
C GLY A 86 -7.83 1.87 16.59
N SER A 87 -7.47 1.33 17.76
CA SER A 87 -6.27 0.52 17.98
C SER A 87 -6.55 -0.97 18.18
N GLY A 88 -7.81 -1.39 18.07
CA GLY A 88 -8.19 -2.80 18.06
C GLY A 88 -7.47 -3.59 16.97
N ASP A 89 -7.50 -4.92 17.11
CA ASP A 89 -6.93 -5.84 16.13
C ASP A 89 -7.65 -5.79 14.77
N HIS A 90 -8.93 -5.46 14.76
CA HIS A 90 -9.76 -5.28 13.57
C HIS A 90 -9.88 -3.80 13.12
N GLN A 91 -9.09 -2.90 13.71
CA GLN A 91 -9.13 -1.46 13.44
C GLN A 91 -7.77 -0.93 12.99
N LEU A 92 -7.82 0.19 12.27
CA LEU A 92 -6.65 0.98 11.89
C LEU A 92 -6.91 2.44 12.30
N ASN A 93 -5.85 3.24 12.31
CA ASN A 93 -5.87 4.65 12.62
C ASN A 93 -4.89 5.40 11.73
N ASN A 94 -5.42 6.00 10.67
CA ASN A 94 -4.66 6.70 9.62
C ASN A 94 -3.50 5.84 9.08
N PRO A 95 -3.79 4.67 8.47
CA PRO A 95 -2.75 3.86 7.86
C PRO A 95 -2.06 4.67 6.75
N PHE A 96 -0.74 4.70 6.76
CA PHE A 96 0.02 5.60 5.88
C PHE A 96 0.51 4.90 4.62
N ASP A 97 0.93 3.64 4.76
CA ASP A 97 1.43 2.83 3.67
C ASP A 97 1.14 1.34 3.88
N VAL A 98 1.17 0.59 2.78
CA VAL A 98 0.94 -0.86 2.75
C VAL A 98 1.88 -1.53 1.76
N ILE A 99 2.46 -2.66 2.16
CA ILE A 99 3.19 -3.57 1.27
C ILE A 99 2.65 -4.99 1.43
N ILE A 100 3.03 -5.89 0.51
CA ILE A 100 2.64 -7.30 0.57
C ILE A 100 3.86 -8.15 0.94
N ASP A 101 3.72 -8.97 1.99
CA ASP A 101 4.56 -10.14 2.22
C ASP A 101 3.96 -11.31 1.43
N LYS A 102 4.54 -11.60 0.25
CA LYS A 102 4.08 -12.67 -0.64
C LYS A 102 4.32 -14.06 -0.04
N GLU A 103 5.34 -14.25 0.79
CA GLU A 103 5.64 -15.55 1.40
C GLU A 103 4.57 -15.96 2.41
N ARG A 104 4.05 -14.98 3.16
CA ARG A 104 3.01 -15.20 4.19
C ARG A 104 1.60 -14.85 3.73
N ASP A 105 1.42 -14.51 2.46
CA ASP A 105 0.16 -14.00 1.90
C ASP A 105 -0.49 -12.94 2.80
N SER A 106 0.29 -11.93 3.19
CA SER A 106 -0.10 -10.93 4.19
C SER A 106 0.15 -9.51 3.71
N LEU A 107 -0.66 -8.57 4.19
CA LEU A 107 -0.39 -7.14 4.14
C LEU A 107 0.48 -6.75 5.33
N ILE A 108 1.48 -5.91 5.10
CA ILE A 108 2.22 -5.21 6.14
C ILE A 108 1.83 -3.75 6.04
N ILE A 109 1.19 -3.24 7.08
CA ILE A 109 0.54 -1.92 7.06
C ILE A 109 1.22 -1.07 8.12
N CYS A 110 1.69 0.10 7.72
CA CYS A 110 2.00 1.12 8.70
C CYS A 110 0.69 1.73 9.22
N ASP A 111 0.38 1.52 10.49
CA ASP A 111 -0.78 2.04 11.19
C ASP A 111 -0.38 3.27 12.02
N ASN A 112 -0.10 4.36 11.30
CA ASN A 112 0.71 5.50 11.77
C ASN A 112 0.25 6.08 13.11
N TRP A 113 -1.04 6.41 13.27
CA TRP A 113 -1.50 7.06 14.50
C TRP A 113 -1.64 6.10 15.68
N ASN A 114 -1.56 4.79 15.44
CA ASN A 114 -1.39 3.78 16.47
C ASN A 114 0.09 3.46 16.75
N ARG A 115 1.04 4.15 16.08
CA ARG A 115 2.49 4.03 16.26
C ARG A 115 3.00 2.59 16.15
N ARG A 116 2.48 1.87 15.17
CA ARG A 116 2.75 0.45 14.97
C ARG A 116 2.77 0.04 13.50
N VAL A 117 3.42 -1.08 13.23
CA VAL A 117 3.24 -1.83 11.99
C VAL A 117 2.45 -3.09 12.31
N VAL A 118 1.39 -3.32 11.54
CA VAL A 118 0.55 -4.50 11.67
C VAL A 118 0.73 -5.43 10.47
N ARG A 119 0.65 -6.73 10.72
CA ARG A 119 0.49 -7.75 9.69
C ARG A 119 -0.97 -8.18 9.64
N TRP A 120 -1.56 -8.18 8.46
CA TRP A 120 -2.95 -8.57 8.23
C TRP A 120 -3.02 -9.66 7.16
N PRO A 121 -3.86 -10.70 7.26
CA PRO A 121 -4.03 -11.66 6.17
C PRO A 121 -4.47 -10.96 4.88
N ARG A 122 -3.80 -11.21 3.75
CA ARG A 122 -4.12 -10.53 2.50
C ARG A 122 -5.54 -10.81 2.02
N ARG A 123 -6.07 -11.99 2.36
CA ARG A 123 -7.41 -12.45 1.95
C ARG A 123 -8.16 -13.00 3.15
N ASN A 124 -9.46 -12.70 3.21
CA ASN A 124 -10.39 -13.22 4.23
C ASN A 124 -9.97 -12.96 5.70
N GLY A 125 -9.07 -12.00 5.95
CA GLY A 125 -8.63 -11.64 7.30
C GLY A 125 -9.60 -10.64 7.94
N THR A 126 -10.03 -10.91 9.17
CA THR A 126 -10.91 -10.01 9.93
C THR A 126 -10.16 -9.14 10.95
N SER A 127 -8.90 -9.47 11.23
CA SER A 127 -8.03 -8.74 12.15
C SER A 127 -6.56 -8.86 11.75
N GLY A 128 -5.75 -7.93 12.26
CA GLY A 128 -4.31 -7.91 12.14
C GLY A 128 -3.60 -8.06 13.48
N GLU A 129 -2.32 -8.36 13.41
CA GLU A 129 -1.42 -8.53 14.53
C GLU A 129 -0.38 -7.40 14.53
N THR A 130 -0.09 -6.81 15.68
CA THR A 130 1.01 -5.85 15.80
C THR A 130 2.34 -6.59 15.75
N ILE A 131 3.16 -6.30 14.74
CA ILE A 131 4.49 -6.93 14.58
C ILE A 131 5.64 -6.01 14.96
N ILE A 132 5.41 -4.69 14.97
CA ILE A 132 6.34 -3.67 15.49
C ILE A 132 5.51 -2.60 16.19
N SER A 133 5.95 -2.13 17.37
CA SER A 133 5.27 -1.10 18.15
C SER A 133 6.22 0.01 18.58
N ASN A 134 5.66 1.13 19.04
CA ASN A 134 6.38 2.31 19.54
C ASN A 134 7.28 2.98 18.47
N ILE A 135 6.82 2.99 17.22
CA ILE A 135 7.51 3.63 16.11
C ILE A 135 6.65 4.72 15.49
N ASP A 136 7.29 5.71 14.91
CA ASP A 136 6.64 6.65 14.00
C ASP A 136 6.85 6.14 12.58
N CYS A 137 5.75 6.04 11.83
CA CYS A 137 5.82 6.01 10.39
C CYS A 137 5.51 7.42 9.84
#